data_AF-A0AA39FJ90-F1
#
_entry.id   AF-A0AA39FJ90-F1
#
_cell.length_a   1.000
_cell.length_b   1.000
_cell.length_c   1.000
_cell.angle_alpha   90.00
_cell.angle_beta   90.00
_cell.angle_gamma   90.00
#
_symmetry.space_group_name_H-M   'P 1'
#
loop_
_entity.id
_entity.type
_entity.pdbx_description
1 polymer ?
#
loop_
_entity_poly.entity_id
_entity_poly.type
_entity_poly.pdbx_seq_one_letter_code
_entity_poly.pdbx_strand_id
1 'polypeptide(L)'
;MDAIEQLQRSLNILQSNVCKFPIGAVTPDDYKPIEEKIQDLRVSLKCLSSRLQMLQVKLNLHKSLNQALETDAGDVHQLNEKLSDSFINDNVSKFCIYSKSVQDSFFASTDDDDAETKNHMKAIMKQLFITNDKMLALQNDIKELSDKEIELKYECAQSINEFRVFLKDQEEIRNKRLEALNPGVTAHEERLKELVFKINLIKRLIMNFISAASADIKVLPELEAMIKKHRDLVSIDTLKEMIQNRSNYRED
;
A
#
# COMPACT_ATOMS: atom_id res chain seq x y z
N MET A 1 -32.34 -16.99 -49.02
CA MET A 1 -31.66 -17.08 -47.72
C MET A 1 -32.14 -18.36 -47.08
N ASP A 2 -31.25 -19.33 -46.96
CA ASP A 2 -31.60 -20.67 -46.53
C ASP A 2 -32.11 -20.66 -45.09
N ALA A 3 -33.20 -21.38 -44.84
CA ALA A 3 -33.80 -21.51 -43.52
C ALA A 3 -32.79 -21.98 -42.46
N ILE A 4 -31.73 -22.67 -42.90
CA ILE A 4 -30.63 -23.14 -42.06
C ILE A 4 -29.76 -21.97 -41.55
N GLU A 5 -29.49 -20.96 -42.38
CA GLU A 5 -28.71 -19.80 -41.96
C GLU A 5 -29.48 -18.92 -40.97
N GLN A 6 -30.80 -18.80 -41.14
CA GLN A 6 -31.65 -18.11 -40.18
C GLN A 6 -31.67 -18.85 -38.84
N LEU A 7 -31.76 -20.19 -38.86
CA LEU A 7 -31.71 -21.00 -37.65
C LEU A 7 -30.37 -20.85 -36.91
N GLN A 8 -29.24 -20.88 -37.62
CA GLN A 8 -27.92 -20.68 -37.02
C GLN A 8 -27.76 -19.29 -36.42
N ARG A 9 -28.26 -18.24 -37.08
CA ARG A 9 -28.25 -16.88 -36.51
C ARG A 9 -29.10 -16.79 -35.26
N SER A 10 -30.31 -17.36 -35.27
CA SER A 10 -31.19 -17.39 -34.10
C SER A 10 -30.56 -18.16 -32.94
N LEU A 11 -29.88 -19.27 -33.23
CA LEU A 11 -29.18 -20.08 -32.21
C LEU A 11 -28.00 -19.31 -31.59
N ASN A 12 -27.21 -18.62 -32.42
CA ASN A 12 -26.08 -17.81 -31.94
C ASN A 12 -26.55 -16.60 -31.12
N ILE A 13 -27.64 -15.94 -31.52
CA ILE A 13 -28.24 -14.85 -30.75
C ILE A 13 -28.75 -15.37 -29.42
N LEU A 14 -29.44 -16.51 -29.41
CA LEU A 14 -29.93 -17.16 -28.19
C LEU A 14 -28.78 -17.54 -27.26
N GLN A 15 -27.72 -18.16 -27.78
CA GLN A 15 -26.55 -18.54 -27.00
C GLN A 15 -25.84 -17.31 -26.41
N SER A 16 -25.71 -16.23 -27.18
CA SER A 16 -25.11 -14.98 -26.69
C SER A 16 -25.93 -14.30 -25.60
N ASN A 17 -27.26 -14.45 -25.64
CA ASN A 17 -28.18 -13.90 -24.64
C ASN A 17 -28.23 -14.80 -23.41
N VAL A 18 -28.22 -16.13 -23.56
CA VAL A 18 -28.19 -17.10 -22.46
C VAL A 18 -26.88 -16.96 -21.67
N CYS A 19 -25.73 -16.72 -22.31
CA CYS A 19 -24.47 -16.44 -21.61
C CYS A 19 -24.43 -15.10 -20.87
N LYS A 20 -25.33 -14.16 -21.19
CA LYS A 20 -25.44 -12.84 -20.54
C LYS A 20 -26.53 -12.78 -19.48
N PHE A 21 -27.44 -13.76 -19.45
CA PHE A 21 -28.43 -13.91 -18.40
C PHE A 21 -27.86 -14.82 -17.31
N PRO A 22 -27.67 -14.34 -16.06
CA PRO A 22 -27.21 -15.18 -14.96
C PRO A 22 -28.39 -16.03 -14.50
N ILE A 23 -28.71 -17.10 -15.22
CA ILE A 23 -29.62 -18.13 -14.74
C ILE A 23 -28.74 -19.16 -14.03
N GLY A 24 -28.44 -18.88 -12.77
CA GLY A 24 -27.71 -19.78 -11.87
C GLY A 24 -26.35 -19.26 -11.41
N ALA A 25 -26.01 -19.63 -10.17
CA ALA A 25 -24.71 -19.43 -9.56
C ALA A 25 -23.61 -20.08 -10.41
N VAL A 26 -22.70 -19.26 -10.95
CA VAL A 26 -21.61 -19.70 -11.83
C VAL A 26 -20.39 -20.11 -11.00
N THR A 27 -20.28 -19.58 -9.79
CA THR A 27 -19.24 -19.92 -8.82
C THR A 27 -19.84 -20.43 -7.51
N PRO A 28 -19.15 -21.33 -6.78
CA PRO A 28 -19.63 -21.82 -5.48
C PRO A 28 -19.81 -20.68 -4.44
N ASP A 29 -19.13 -19.54 -4.62
CA ASP A 29 -19.33 -18.33 -3.82
C ASP A 29 -20.67 -17.64 -4.08
N ASP A 30 -21.31 -17.86 -5.24
CA ASP A 30 -22.60 -17.26 -5.55
C ASP A 30 -23.74 -17.81 -4.67
N TYR A 31 -23.56 -18.97 -4.05
CA TYR A 31 -24.51 -19.59 -3.11
C TYR A 31 -24.44 -19.01 -1.69
N LYS A 32 -23.42 -18.20 -1.36
CA LYS A 32 -23.32 -17.61 -0.03
C LYS A 32 -24.45 -16.60 0.22
N PRO A 33 -25.05 -16.58 1.42
CA PRO A 33 -25.94 -15.51 1.86
C PRO A 33 -25.29 -14.14 1.63
N ILE A 34 -26.10 -13.13 1.31
CA ILE A 34 -25.61 -11.78 0.99
C ILE A 34 -24.78 -11.22 2.16
N GLU A 35 -25.15 -11.54 3.40
CA GLU A 35 -24.44 -11.15 4.62
C GLU A 35 -23.03 -11.75 4.69
N GLU A 36 -22.85 -13.01 4.30
CA GLU A 36 -21.52 -13.65 4.26
C GLU A 36 -20.66 -13.08 3.14
N LYS A 37 -21.25 -12.78 1.98
CA LYS A 37 -20.52 -12.08 0.89
C LYS A 37 -20.05 -10.69 1.32
N ILE A 38 -20.90 -9.95 2.03
CA ILE A 38 -20.54 -8.64 2.60
C ILE A 38 -19.44 -8.79 3.66
N GLN A 39 -19.51 -9.82 4.50
CA GLN A 39 -18.50 -10.10 5.51
C GLN A 39 -17.15 -10.48 4.87
N ASP A 40 -17.14 -11.35 3.87
CA ASP A 40 -15.95 -11.75 3.11
C ASP A 40 -15.34 -10.56 2.36
N LEU A 41 -16.17 -9.68 1.79
CA LEU A 41 -15.74 -8.42 1.18
C LEU A 41 -15.14 -7.45 2.21
N ARG A 42 -15.72 -7.35 3.41
CA ARG A 42 -15.18 -6.52 4.50
C ARG A 42 -13.86 -7.07 5.03
N VAL A 43 -13.71 -8.39 5.16
CA VAL A 43 -12.47 -9.04 5.58
C VAL A 43 -11.38 -8.86 4.53
N SER A 44 -11.70 -9.06 3.25
CA SER A 44 -10.75 -8.84 2.15
C SER A 44 -10.36 -7.36 2.02
N LEU A 45 -11.30 -6.42 2.14
CA LEU A 45 -11.00 -4.98 2.20
C LEU A 45 -10.13 -4.60 3.40
N LYS A 46 -10.36 -5.20 4.57
CA LYS A 46 -9.54 -4.97 5.77
C LYS A 46 -8.10 -5.44 5.56
N CYS A 47 -7.92 -6.63 4.99
CA CYS A 47 -6.60 -7.15 4.61
C CYS A 47 -5.90 -6.30 3.54
N LEU A 48 -6.66 -5.79 2.57
CA LEU A 48 -6.13 -4.96 1.49
C LEU A 48 -5.73 -3.57 2.02
N SER A 49 -6.54 -3.00 2.91
CA SER A 49 -6.28 -1.76 3.63
C SER A 49 -5.02 -1.87 4.51
N SER A 50 -4.89 -2.93 5.31
CA SER A 50 -3.70 -3.15 6.13
C SER A 50 -2.45 -3.40 5.29
N ARG A 51 -2.57 -4.09 4.15
CA ARG A 51 -1.47 -4.31 3.21
C ARG A 51 -1.05 -3.01 2.51
N LEU A 52 -1.99 -2.14 2.18
CA LEU A 52 -1.75 -0.82 1.60
C LEU A 52 -1.03 0.08 2.63
N GLN A 53 -1.49 0.11 3.88
CA GLN A 53 -0.84 0.81 4.98
C GLN A 53 0.58 0.27 5.25
N MET A 54 0.78 -1.05 5.24
CA MET A 54 2.10 -1.65 5.43
C MET A 54 3.06 -1.36 4.26
N LEU A 55 2.54 -1.30 3.02
CA LEU A 55 3.29 -0.86 1.84
C LEU A 55 3.66 0.62 1.93
N GLN A 56 2.75 1.48 2.40
CA GLN A 56 3.05 2.89 2.67
C GLN A 56 4.14 3.02 3.74
N VAL A 57 4.07 2.27 4.84
CA VAL A 57 5.11 2.26 5.89
C VAL A 57 6.45 1.76 5.36
N LYS A 58 6.49 0.70 4.55
CA LYS A 58 7.73 0.21 3.92
C LYS A 58 8.31 1.21 2.93
N LEU A 59 7.47 1.88 2.15
CA LEU A 59 7.87 2.92 1.20
C LEU A 59 8.37 4.17 1.93
N ASN A 60 7.80 4.49 3.10
CA ASN A 60 8.26 5.57 3.98
C ASN A 60 9.60 5.23 4.67
N LEU A 61 9.82 3.98 5.08
CA LEU A 61 11.11 3.49 5.58
C LEU A 61 12.21 3.52 4.51
N HIS A 62 11.88 3.19 3.26
CA HIS A 62 12.82 3.25 2.15
C HIS A 62 13.14 4.71 1.73
N LYS A 63 12.21 5.63 1.97
CA LYS A 63 12.41 7.09 1.83
C LYS A 63 13.26 7.67 2.98
N SER A 64 13.21 7.10 4.18
CA SER A 64 14.04 7.50 5.32
C SER A 64 15.53 7.18 5.15
N LEU A 65 15.90 6.20 4.32
CA LEU A 65 17.30 5.81 4.12
C LEU A 65 18.01 6.60 3.01
N ASN A 66 17.26 7.30 2.14
CA ASN A 66 17.78 7.98 0.95
C ASN A 66 17.66 9.52 1.02
N GLN A 67 17.65 10.09 2.24
CA GLN A 67 17.69 11.54 2.46
C GLN A 67 19.07 12.12 2.10
N ALA A 68 19.32 12.22 0.80
CA ALA A 68 20.25 13.16 0.20
C ALA A 68 19.70 13.54 -1.18
N LEU A 69 18.54 14.17 -1.22
CA LEU A 69 18.15 15.10 -2.29
C LEU A 69 16.83 15.79 -1.92
N GLU A 70 16.95 17.10 -1.78
CA GLU A 70 15.90 18.07 -1.52
C GLU A 70 14.82 18.02 -2.61
N THR A 71 13.55 17.91 -2.23
CA THR A 71 12.52 18.94 -2.49
C THR A 71 11.18 18.56 -1.83
N ASP A 72 10.73 19.50 -1.01
CA ASP A 72 9.41 19.76 -0.41
C ASP A 72 8.51 18.59 0.08
N ALA A 73 8.50 18.44 1.40
CA ALA A 73 7.80 17.42 2.17
C ALA A 73 6.46 17.90 2.80
N GLY A 74 5.84 18.95 2.25
CA GLY A 74 4.70 19.62 2.89
C GLY A 74 3.30 19.05 2.62
N ASP A 75 3.09 18.28 1.55
CA ASP A 75 1.76 18.37 0.90
C ASP A 75 0.79 17.21 1.15
N VAL A 76 1.19 16.03 1.65
CA VAL A 76 0.24 14.88 1.77
C VAL A 76 -0.53 14.85 3.08
N HIS A 77 0.09 15.27 4.19
CA HIS A 77 -0.62 15.50 5.46
C HIS A 77 -1.60 16.67 5.30
N GLN A 78 -1.14 17.74 4.66
CA GLN A 78 -1.99 18.85 4.23
C GLN A 78 -3.07 18.39 3.26
N LEU A 79 -2.82 17.45 2.33
CA LEU A 79 -3.84 17.02 1.38
C LEU A 79 -4.95 16.21 2.05
N ASN A 80 -4.65 15.30 2.98
CA ASN A 80 -5.67 14.48 3.63
C ASN A 80 -6.44 15.29 4.70
N GLU A 81 -5.76 16.18 5.41
CA GLU A 81 -6.36 17.18 6.28
C GLU A 81 -7.23 18.15 5.46
N LYS A 82 -6.73 18.71 4.35
CA LYS A 82 -7.50 19.55 3.42
C LYS A 82 -8.65 18.80 2.76
N LEU A 83 -8.55 17.49 2.47
CA LEU A 83 -9.62 16.72 1.86
C LEU A 83 -10.74 16.42 2.87
N SER A 84 -10.39 16.04 4.09
CA SER A 84 -11.34 15.80 5.18
C SER A 84 -11.97 17.13 5.63
N ASP A 85 -11.17 18.17 5.81
CA ASP A 85 -11.63 19.53 6.06
C ASP A 85 -12.45 20.07 4.90
N SER A 86 -12.11 19.78 3.64
CA SER A 86 -12.91 20.18 2.48
C SER A 86 -14.24 19.45 2.46
N PHE A 87 -14.30 18.14 2.73
CA PHE A 87 -15.55 17.39 2.71
C PHE A 87 -16.46 17.77 3.88
N ILE A 88 -15.88 17.99 5.06
CA ILE A 88 -16.57 18.46 6.26
C ILE A 88 -17.02 19.91 6.06
N ASN A 89 -16.15 20.80 5.57
CA ASN A 89 -16.51 22.18 5.26
C ASN A 89 -17.55 22.27 4.16
N ASP A 90 -17.55 21.38 3.16
CA ASP A 90 -18.52 21.41 2.08
C ASP A 90 -19.92 21.01 2.57
N ASN A 91 -20.01 20.01 3.45
CA ASN A 91 -21.28 19.64 4.09
C ASN A 91 -21.74 20.69 5.11
N VAL A 92 -20.84 21.21 5.96
CA VAL A 92 -21.15 22.29 6.91
C VAL A 92 -21.56 23.57 6.16
N SER A 93 -20.89 23.91 5.06
CA SER A 93 -21.25 25.06 4.22
C SER A 93 -22.62 24.87 3.57
N LYS A 94 -22.93 23.68 3.05
CA LYS A 94 -24.27 23.36 2.51
C LYS A 94 -25.35 23.51 3.58
N PHE A 95 -25.14 22.97 4.78
CA PHE A 95 -26.11 23.12 5.88
C PHE A 95 -26.24 24.57 6.37
N CYS A 96 -25.15 25.33 6.44
CA CYS A 96 -25.18 26.77 6.75
C CYS A 96 -25.92 27.57 5.66
N ILE A 97 -25.74 27.23 4.38
CA ILE A 97 -26.47 27.84 3.26
C ILE A 97 -27.95 27.48 3.35
N TYR A 98 -28.31 26.22 3.59
CA TYR A 98 -29.71 25.82 3.77
C TYR A 98 -30.37 26.50 4.97
N SER A 99 -29.66 26.57 6.10
CA SER A 99 -30.12 27.30 7.28
C SER A 99 -30.31 28.79 6.98
N LYS A 100 -29.39 29.40 6.23
CA LYS A 100 -29.47 30.80 5.81
C LYS A 100 -30.62 31.03 4.82
N SER A 101 -30.83 30.16 3.84
CA SER A 101 -31.95 30.25 2.91
C SER A 101 -33.30 30.13 3.61
N VAL A 102 -33.41 29.25 4.62
CA VAL A 102 -34.63 29.14 5.46
C VAL A 102 -34.82 30.41 6.30
N GLN A 103 -33.74 30.96 6.83
CA GLN A 103 -33.74 32.18 7.65
C GLN A 103 -34.10 33.42 6.83
N ASP A 104 -33.52 33.58 5.65
CA ASP A 104 -33.83 34.64 4.68
C ASP A 104 -35.28 34.52 4.20
N SER A 105 -35.79 33.30 3.94
CA SER A 105 -37.20 33.09 3.58
C SER A 105 -38.17 33.45 4.71
N PHE A 106 -37.75 33.22 5.97
CA PHE A 106 -38.54 33.59 7.14
C PHE A 106 -38.57 35.12 7.34
N PHE A 107 -37.45 35.82 7.13
CA PHE A 107 -37.38 37.28 7.29
C PHE A 107 -37.88 38.08 6.06
N ALA A 108 -37.90 37.48 4.87
CA ALA A 108 -38.48 38.07 3.67
C ALA A 108 -40.01 37.91 3.59
N SER A 109 -40.60 37.08 4.46
CA SER A 109 -42.05 36.93 4.58
C SER A 109 -42.69 38.24 5.08
N THR A 110 -43.72 38.72 4.39
CA THR A 110 -44.43 39.96 4.76
C THR A 110 -45.53 39.67 5.78
N ASP A 111 -46.09 40.70 6.43
CA ASP A 111 -47.14 40.51 7.45
C ASP A 111 -48.45 39.90 6.91
N ASP A 112 -48.63 39.83 5.59
CA ASP A 112 -49.75 39.17 4.90
C ASP A 112 -49.56 37.65 4.68
N ASP A 113 -48.42 37.07 5.05
CA ASP A 113 -48.18 35.63 4.90
C ASP A 113 -48.93 34.81 5.96
N ASP A 114 -49.56 33.72 5.50
CA ASP A 114 -50.40 32.82 6.29
C ASP A 114 -49.68 32.34 7.57
N ALA A 115 -50.31 32.59 8.73
CA ALA A 115 -49.72 32.37 10.05
C ALA A 115 -49.29 30.91 10.28
N GLU A 116 -49.92 29.98 9.57
CA GLU A 116 -49.58 28.56 9.57
C GLU A 116 -48.19 28.31 8.95
N THR A 117 -47.86 29.03 7.87
CA THR A 117 -46.56 28.93 7.17
C THR A 117 -45.41 29.46 8.02
N LYS A 118 -45.62 30.58 8.73
CA LYS A 118 -44.63 31.14 9.68
C LYS A 118 -44.37 30.19 10.86
N ASN A 119 -45.41 29.57 11.40
CA ASN A 119 -45.25 28.57 12.47
C ASN A 119 -44.53 27.30 11.99
N HIS A 120 -44.81 26.85 10.76
CA HIS A 120 -44.13 25.70 10.16
C HIS A 120 -42.64 25.99 9.92
N MET A 121 -42.30 27.16 9.38
CA MET A 121 -40.90 27.59 9.23
C MET A 121 -40.18 27.70 10.57
N LYS A 122 -40.82 28.22 11.63
CA LYS A 122 -40.23 28.28 12.97
C LYS A 122 -39.95 26.88 13.54
N ALA A 123 -40.83 25.91 13.28
CA ALA A 123 -40.63 24.51 13.67
C ALA A 123 -39.46 23.87 12.92
N ILE A 124 -39.37 24.07 11.60
CA ILE A 124 -38.27 23.61 10.75
C ILE A 124 -36.94 24.21 11.21
N MET A 125 -36.92 25.51 11.47
CA MET A 125 -35.72 26.23 11.92
C MET A 125 -35.21 25.69 13.27
N LYS A 126 -36.12 25.43 14.22
CA LYS A 126 -35.78 24.81 15.51
C LYS A 126 -35.19 23.41 15.34
N GLN A 127 -35.74 22.60 14.43
CA GLN A 127 -35.18 21.27 14.13
C GLN A 127 -33.80 21.34 13.47
N LEU A 128 -33.59 22.30 12.56
CA LEU A 128 -32.30 22.56 11.92
C LEU A 128 -31.23 22.90 12.95
N PHE A 129 -31.52 23.82 13.88
CA PHE A 129 -30.57 24.19 14.93
C PHE A 129 -30.21 23.00 15.84
N ILE A 130 -31.21 22.23 16.29
CA ILE A 130 -30.97 21.03 17.10
C ILE A 130 -30.11 20.01 16.35
N THR A 131 -30.31 19.87 15.04
CA THR A 131 -29.54 18.94 14.21
C THR A 131 -28.11 19.43 14.01
N ASN A 132 -27.91 20.72 13.78
CA ASN A 132 -26.59 21.33 13.66
C ASN A 132 -25.79 21.22 14.97
N ASP A 133 -26.41 21.47 16.13
CA ASP A 133 -25.76 21.35 17.43
C ASP A 133 -25.30 19.91 17.69
N LYS A 134 -26.14 18.91 17.35
CA LYS A 134 -25.77 17.49 17.44
C LYS A 134 -24.63 17.13 16.50
N MET A 135 -24.63 17.68 15.29
CA MET A 135 -23.58 17.42 14.29
C MET A 135 -22.25 18.03 14.71
N LEU A 136 -22.25 19.24 15.30
CA LEU A 136 -21.07 19.87 15.89
C LEU A 136 -20.51 19.07 17.07
N ALA A 137 -21.37 18.57 17.96
CA ALA A 137 -20.93 17.71 19.06
C ALA A 137 -20.25 16.44 18.54
N LEU A 138 -20.86 15.76 17.55
CA LEU A 138 -20.32 14.56 16.94
C LEU A 138 -18.99 14.82 16.21
N GLN A 139 -18.84 15.99 15.59
CA GLN A 139 -17.58 16.40 14.96
C GLN A 139 -16.45 16.57 15.98
N ASN A 140 -16.74 17.12 17.16
CA ASN A 140 -15.75 17.26 18.23
C ASN A 140 -15.33 15.88 18.76
N ASP A 141 -16.30 14.98 18.95
CA ASP A 141 -16.01 13.59 19.37
C ASP A 141 -15.13 12.86 18.35
N ILE A 142 -15.41 13.03 17.05
CA ILE A 142 -14.58 12.45 15.97
C ILE A 142 -13.15 12.98 16.03
N LYS A 143 -12.98 14.29 16.24
CA LYS A 143 -11.64 14.89 16.36
C LYS A 143 -10.89 14.32 17.55
N GLU A 144 -11.51 14.27 18.73
CA GLU A 144 -10.88 13.74 19.94
C GLU A 144 -10.50 12.26 19.79
N LEU A 145 -11.35 11.44 19.17
CA LEU A 145 -11.04 10.02 18.90
C LEU A 145 -9.92 9.87 17.87
N SER A 146 -9.90 10.72 16.84
CA SER A 146 -8.83 10.73 15.84
C SER A 146 -7.48 11.07 16.47
N ASP A 147 -7.43 12.07 17.35
CA ASP A 147 -6.21 12.46 18.05
C ASP A 147 -5.67 11.32 18.93
N LYS A 148 -6.57 10.66 19.69
CA LYS A 148 -6.21 9.48 20.50
C LYS A 148 -5.72 8.30 19.65
N GLU A 149 -6.32 8.06 18.49
CA GLU A 149 -5.89 6.99 17.59
C GLU A 149 -4.46 7.24 17.08
N ILE A 150 -4.14 8.50 16.76
CA ILE A 150 -2.80 8.89 16.30
C ILE A 150 -1.77 8.68 17.42
N GLU A 151 -2.08 9.10 18.65
CA GLU A 151 -1.21 8.93 19.81
C GLU A 151 -0.90 7.45 20.07
N LEU A 152 -1.93 6.59 20.11
CA LEU A 152 -1.76 5.15 20.30
C LEU A 152 -0.93 4.49 19.17
N LYS A 153 -1.09 4.95 17.93
CA LYS A 153 -0.27 4.46 16.81
C LYS A 153 1.19 4.87 16.95
N TYR A 154 1.44 6.07 17.46
CA TYR A 154 2.79 6.54 17.75
C TYR A 154 3.45 5.69 18.85
N GLU A 155 2.76 5.47 19.97
CA GLU A 155 3.26 4.63 21.08
C GLU A 155 3.57 3.20 20.61
N CYS A 156 2.67 2.62 19.80
CA CYS A 156 2.87 1.28 19.24
C CYS A 156 4.10 1.23 18.31
N ALA A 157 4.26 2.24 17.43
CA ALA A 157 5.41 2.33 16.55
C ALA A 157 6.73 2.49 17.35
N GLN A 158 6.71 3.28 18.41
CA GLN A 158 7.84 3.45 19.32
C GLN A 158 8.21 2.12 20.00
N SER A 159 7.23 1.43 20.59
CA SER A 159 7.45 0.15 21.27
C SER A 159 7.99 -0.94 20.32
N ILE A 160 7.48 -0.99 19.08
CA ILE A 160 8.01 -1.88 18.04
C ILE A 160 9.48 -1.56 17.73
N ASN A 161 9.83 -0.27 17.68
CA ASN A 161 11.19 0.15 17.40
C ASN A 161 12.14 -0.19 18.56
N GLU A 162 11.72 0.06 19.80
CA GLU A 162 12.46 -0.34 21.01
C GLU A 162 12.69 -1.85 21.05
N PHE A 163 11.67 -2.65 20.71
CA PHE A 163 11.82 -4.10 20.62
C PHE A 163 12.80 -4.53 19.52
N ARG A 164 12.81 -3.85 18.37
CA ARG A 164 13.80 -4.11 17.31
C ARG A 164 15.23 -3.79 17.75
N VAL A 165 15.42 -2.69 18.49
CA VAL A 165 16.73 -2.34 19.06
C VAL A 165 17.16 -3.43 20.02
N PHE A 166 16.28 -3.84 20.94
CA PHE A 166 16.56 -4.93 21.88
C PHE A 166 16.98 -6.23 21.18
N LEU A 167 16.29 -6.61 20.10
CA LEU A 167 16.65 -7.81 19.33
C LEU A 167 18.04 -7.71 18.69
N LYS A 168 18.40 -6.54 18.16
CA LYS A 168 19.75 -6.30 17.63
C LYS A 168 20.81 -6.42 18.70
N ASP A 169 20.56 -5.86 19.89
CA ASP A 169 21.51 -5.94 21.01
C ASP A 169 21.70 -7.40 21.45
N GLN A 170 20.63 -8.19 21.51
CA GLN A 170 20.70 -9.62 21.83
C GLN A 170 21.48 -10.40 20.76
N GLU A 171 21.26 -10.09 19.48
CA GLU A 171 22.00 -10.70 18.39
C GLU A 171 23.49 -10.37 18.46
N GLU A 172 23.84 -9.11 18.73
CA GLU A 172 25.23 -8.68 18.86
C GLU A 172 25.92 -9.38 20.05
N ILE A 173 25.25 -9.47 21.20
CA ILE A 173 25.77 -10.20 22.37
C ILE A 173 25.98 -11.68 22.02
N ARG A 174 25.02 -12.31 21.33
CA ARG A 174 25.13 -13.71 20.93
C ARG A 174 26.30 -13.92 19.97
N ASN A 175 26.45 -13.04 18.98
CA ASN A 175 27.52 -13.12 18.00
C ASN A 175 28.88 -12.96 18.67
N LYS A 176 29.05 -11.96 19.56
CA LYS A 176 30.28 -11.80 20.35
C LYS A 176 30.62 -13.04 21.18
N ARG A 177 29.62 -13.70 21.78
CA ARG A 177 29.83 -14.96 22.51
C ARG A 177 30.23 -16.10 21.58
N LEU A 178 29.61 -16.20 20.40
CA LEU A 178 29.95 -17.22 19.40
C LEU A 178 31.36 -17.03 18.85
N GLU A 179 31.76 -15.79 18.58
CA GLU A 179 33.11 -15.43 18.15
C GLU A 179 34.15 -15.79 19.22
N ALA A 180 33.86 -15.52 20.50
CA ALA A 180 34.74 -15.87 21.61
C ALA A 180 34.86 -17.39 21.82
N LEU A 181 33.78 -18.14 21.62
CA LEU A 181 33.77 -19.59 21.81
C LEU A 181 34.36 -20.37 20.62
N ASN A 182 34.30 -19.83 19.41
CA ASN A 182 34.74 -20.50 18.18
C ASN A 182 35.66 -19.62 17.30
N PRO A 183 36.88 -19.28 17.75
CA PRO A 183 37.79 -18.40 17.03
C PRO A 183 38.22 -18.94 15.65
N GLY A 184 38.18 -20.26 15.46
CA GLY A 184 38.49 -20.88 14.18
C GLY A 184 37.48 -20.53 13.08
N VAL A 185 36.19 -20.41 13.44
CA VAL A 185 35.13 -20.06 12.48
C VAL A 185 35.26 -18.61 12.04
N THR A 186 35.57 -17.70 12.97
CA THR A 186 35.82 -16.28 12.70
C THR A 186 37.02 -16.09 11.78
N ALA A 187 38.13 -16.77 12.04
CA ALA A 187 39.31 -16.73 11.18
C ALA A 187 39.03 -17.28 9.77
N HIS A 188 38.18 -18.29 9.64
CA HIS A 188 37.75 -18.82 8.35
C HIS A 188 36.82 -17.85 7.61
N GLU A 189 35.91 -17.17 8.31
CA GLU A 189 35.02 -16.17 7.73
C GLU A 189 35.78 -14.95 7.22
N GLU A 190 36.74 -14.43 7.99
CA GLU A 190 37.61 -13.33 7.57
C GLU A 190 38.41 -13.69 6.31
N ARG A 191 39.01 -14.89 6.25
CA ARG A 191 39.67 -15.38 5.05
C ARG A 191 38.73 -15.47 3.85
N LEU A 192 37.48 -15.88 4.07
CA LEU A 192 36.47 -15.96 3.01
C LEU A 192 36.08 -14.58 2.50
N LYS A 193 35.90 -13.60 3.41
CA LYS A 193 35.66 -12.19 3.07
C LYS A 193 36.80 -11.60 2.24
N GLU A 194 38.05 -11.84 2.64
CA GLU A 194 39.22 -11.41 1.87
C GLU A 194 39.28 -12.03 0.47
N LEU A 195 38.99 -13.34 0.36
CA LEU A 195 38.96 -14.02 -0.93
C LEU A 195 37.86 -13.49 -1.84
N VAL A 196 36.65 -13.26 -1.30
CA VAL A 196 35.54 -12.66 -2.05
C VAL A 196 35.89 -11.25 -2.51
N PHE A 197 36.53 -10.45 -1.65
CA PHE A 197 37.02 -9.12 -2.01
C PHE A 197 38.03 -9.18 -3.16
N LYS A 198 39.03 -10.07 -3.09
CA LYS A 198 40.01 -10.29 -4.15
C LYS A 198 39.34 -10.72 -5.46
N ILE A 199 38.38 -11.65 -5.41
CA ILE A 199 37.61 -12.09 -6.58
C ILE A 199 36.86 -10.92 -7.22
N ASN A 200 36.16 -10.11 -6.42
CA ASN A 200 35.42 -8.96 -6.93
C ASN A 200 36.34 -7.89 -7.52
N LEU A 201 37.52 -7.67 -6.92
CA LEU A 201 38.53 -6.75 -7.44
C LEU A 201 39.10 -7.24 -8.78
N ILE A 202 39.44 -8.52 -8.89
CA ILE A 202 39.88 -9.14 -10.15
C ILE A 202 38.78 -9.07 -11.22
N LYS A 203 37.52 -9.38 -10.87
CA LYS A 203 36.37 -9.24 -11.78
C LYS A 203 36.26 -7.82 -12.31
N ARG A 204 36.42 -6.82 -11.45
CA ARG A 204 36.35 -5.40 -11.83
C ARG A 204 37.51 -5.01 -12.74
N LEU A 205 38.73 -5.49 -12.45
CA LEU A 205 39.89 -5.30 -13.32
C LEU A 205 39.68 -5.93 -14.70
N ILE A 206 39.17 -7.16 -14.76
CA ILE A 206 38.84 -7.85 -16.01
C ILE A 206 37.77 -7.06 -16.78
N MET A 207 36.73 -6.57 -16.10
CA MET A 207 35.67 -5.79 -16.74
C MET A 207 36.19 -4.46 -17.30
N ASN A 208 37.08 -3.79 -16.56
CA ASN A 208 37.75 -2.57 -17.02
C ASN A 208 38.67 -2.84 -18.22
N PHE A 209 39.44 -3.93 -18.16
CA PHE A 209 40.32 -4.36 -19.27
C PHE A 209 39.53 -4.67 -20.54
N ILE A 210 38.42 -5.41 -20.40
CA ILE A 210 37.48 -5.72 -21.48
C ILE A 210 36.83 -4.44 -22.04
N SER A 211 36.45 -3.51 -21.17
CA SER A 211 35.87 -2.23 -21.59
C SER A 211 36.88 -1.39 -22.38
N ALA A 212 38.15 -1.40 -21.99
CA ALA A 212 39.25 -0.76 -22.72
C ALA A 212 39.56 -1.47 -24.05
N ALA A 213 39.47 -2.80 -24.10
CA ALA A 213 39.63 -3.62 -25.30
C ALA A 213 38.34 -3.76 -26.14
N SER A 214 37.30 -2.99 -25.82
CA SER A 214 35.94 -3.16 -26.40
C SER A 214 35.87 -2.92 -27.91
N ALA A 215 36.85 -2.24 -28.50
CA ALA A 215 36.99 -2.09 -29.95
C ALA A 215 37.22 -3.44 -30.64
N ASP A 216 37.98 -4.35 -30.02
CA ASP A 216 38.36 -5.66 -30.58
C ASP A 216 37.35 -6.76 -30.19
N ILE A 217 36.64 -6.59 -29.08
CA ILE A 217 35.71 -7.60 -28.52
C ILE A 217 34.36 -7.66 -29.24
N LYS A 218 33.95 -6.60 -29.95
CA LYS A 218 32.73 -6.59 -30.79
C LYS A 218 32.73 -7.65 -31.90
N VAL A 219 33.89 -8.26 -32.19
CA VAL A 219 34.06 -9.28 -33.22
C VAL A 219 33.65 -10.69 -32.73
N LEU A 220 33.60 -10.95 -31.41
CA LEU A 220 33.23 -12.26 -30.85
C LEU A 220 31.99 -12.19 -29.93
N PRO A 221 30.79 -12.55 -30.43
CA PRO A 221 29.54 -12.50 -29.66
C PRO A 221 29.49 -13.50 -28.49
N GLU A 222 30.24 -14.61 -28.57
CA GLU A 222 30.35 -15.61 -27.49
C GLU A 222 31.00 -15.03 -26.23
N LEU A 223 32.00 -14.16 -26.41
CA LEU A 223 32.70 -13.50 -25.32
C LEU A 223 31.78 -12.51 -24.60
N GLU A 224 30.94 -11.79 -25.34
CA GLU A 224 29.93 -10.88 -24.79
C GLU A 224 28.89 -11.61 -23.92
N ALA A 225 28.42 -12.77 -24.39
CA ALA A 225 27.46 -13.60 -23.65
C ALA A 225 28.06 -14.12 -22.33
N MET A 226 29.33 -14.56 -22.36
CA MET A 226 30.06 -15.01 -21.18
C MET A 226 30.25 -13.89 -20.15
N ILE A 227 30.57 -12.66 -20.60
CA ILE A 227 30.74 -11.50 -19.73
C ILE A 227 29.42 -11.10 -19.07
N LYS A 228 28.32 -11.07 -19.85
CA LYS A 228 26.98 -10.79 -19.32
C LYS A 228 26.56 -11.79 -18.24
N LYS A 229 26.88 -13.07 -18.42
CA LYS A 229 26.57 -14.14 -17.45
C LYS A 229 27.34 -14.01 -16.12
N HIS A 230 28.51 -13.36 -16.12
CA HIS A 230 29.39 -13.27 -14.95
C HIS A 230 29.52 -11.86 -14.35
N ARG A 231 28.67 -10.92 -14.81
CA ARG A 231 28.66 -9.50 -14.40
C ARG A 231 28.39 -9.29 -12.91
N ASP A 232 27.65 -10.19 -12.28
CA ASP A 232 27.17 -9.95 -10.92
C ASP A 232 28.27 -10.13 -9.86
N LEU A 233 28.23 -9.27 -8.84
CA LEU A 233 29.11 -9.31 -7.69
C LEU A 233 28.81 -10.58 -6.88
N VAL A 234 29.88 -11.27 -6.46
CA VAL A 234 29.73 -12.49 -5.66
C VAL A 234 29.57 -12.09 -4.21
N SER A 235 28.44 -12.48 -3.60
CA SER A 235 28.22 -12.42 -2.15
C SER A 235 28.51 -13.79 -1.52
N ILE A 236 28.78 -13.80 -0.22
CA ILE A 236 28.93 -15.02 0.59
C ILE A 236 27.66 -15.88 0.50
N ASP A 237 26.48 -15.25 0.46
CA ASP A 237 25.21 -15.96 0.32
C ASP A 237 25.07 -16.63 -1.06
N THR A 238 25.51 -15.94 -2.13
CA THR A 238 25.51 -16.51 -3.48
C THR A 238 26.48 -17.68 -3.60
N LEU A 239 27.63 -17.64 -2.93
CA LEU A 239 28.54 -18.79 -2.86
C LEU A 239 27.93 -19.96 -2.11
N LYS A 240 27.22 -19.70 -1.01
CA LYS A 240 26.55 -20.72 -0.20
C LYS A 240 25.47 -21.43 -1.02
N GLU A 241 24.66 -20.69 -1.79
CA GLU A 241 23.67 -21.25 -2.72
C GLU A 241 24.34 -22.04 -3.86
N MET A 242 25.44 -21.54 -4.44
CA MET A 242 26.18 -22.26 -5.49
C MET A 242 26.80 -23.57 -4.99
N ILE A 243 27.27 -23.61 -3.73
CA ILE A 243 27.82 -24.82 -3.11
C ILE A 243 26.71 -25.83 -2.82
N GLN A 244 25.57 -25.39 -2.28
CA GLN A 244 24.41 -26.25 -2.01
C GLN A 244 23.80 -26.83 -3.31
N ASN A 245 23.76 -26.04 -4.38
CA ASN A 245 23.31 -26.55 -5.68
C ASN A 245 24.29 -27.58 -6.24
N ARG A 246 25.62 -27.43 -6.03
CA ARG A 246 26.62 -28.41 -6.49
C ARG A 246 26.59 -29.74 -5.76
N SER A 247 26.20 -29.79 -4.48
CA SER A 247 26.03 -31.05 -3.77
C SER A 247 24.84 -31.85 -4.29
N ASN A 248 23.78 -31.19 -4.75
CA ASN A 248 22.59 -31.85 -5.31
C ASN A 248 22.82 -32.48 -6.70
N TYR A 249 23.84 -32.04 -7.45
CA TYR A 249 24.22 -32.63 -8.74
C TYR A 249 25.25 -33.77 -8.63
N ARG A 250 25.64 -34.17 -7.41
CA ARG A 250 26.58 -35.28 -7.18
C ARG A 250 25.91 -36.58 -6.69
N GLU A 251 24.59 -36.58 -6.57
CA GLU A 251 23.80 -37.77 -6.19
C GLU A 251 23.03 -38.40 -7.38
N ASP A 252 23.25 -37.91 -8.61
CA ASP A 252 22.84 -38.55 -9.87
C ASP A 252 24.09 -39.06 -10.63
#